data_AF-A0A0F6H5F6-F1
#
_entry.id   AF-A0A0F6H5F6-F1
#
_cell.length_a   1.000
_cell.length_b   1.000
_cell.length_c   1.000
_cell.angle_alpha   90.00
_cell.angle_beta   90.00
_cell.angle_gamma   90.00
#
_symmetry.space_group_name_H-M   'P 1'
#
loop_
_entity.id
_entity.type
_entity.pdbx_description
1 polymer ?
#
loop_
_entity_poly.entity_id
_entity_poly.type
_entity_poly.pdbx_seq_one_letter_code
_entity_poly.pdbx_strand_id
1 'polypeptide(L)'
;MFLVTEILMFGALFVGYTIYHSLYPEIFHAGSHHLSVPMGAFNTVVLLFSSFTMALGIHYVQVDKKKEAIIALAVTVLCALTFMVVKYFEYTSKIHHGLLPGKFFTNTEMADIKNAAMFFGFYFVMTGIHGSHVLIGAGLIIWVMIKVIKGEVNSSYYTPVEGVGLFWHVVDLIWIYLFPLLYLVG
;
A
#
# COMPACT_ATOMS: atom_id res chain seq x y z
N MET A 1 3.60 6.27 19.04
CA MET A 1 4.98 5.74 18.96
C MET A 1 5.15 4.82 17.75
N PHE A 2 4.42 3.70 17.63
CA PHE A 2 4.53 2.80 16.47
C PHE A 2 4.29 3.47 15.09
N LEU A 3 3.26 4.30 14.94
CA LEU A 3 3.02 5.01 13.66
C LEU A 3 4.17 5.91 13.23
N VAL A 4 4.91 6.49 14.20
CA VAL A 4 6.05 7.36 13.90
C VAL A 4 7.23 6.54 13.39
N THR A 5 7.46 5.35 13.95
CA THR A 5 8.53 4.46 13.48
C THR A 5 8.27 3.97 12.06
N GLU A 6 7.01 3.71 11.71
CA GLU A 6 6.61 3.37 10.33
C GLU A 6 6.90 4.51 9.35
N ILE A 7 6.48 5.73 9.70
CA ILE A 7 6.74 6.92 8.87
C ILE A 7 8.25 7.14 8.70
N LEU A 8 9.06 6.95 9.75
CA LEU A 8 10.51 7.08 9.65
C LEU A 8 11.15 5.98 8.78
N MET A 9 10.68 4.74 8.86
CA MET A 9 11.16 3.64 8.04
C MET A 9 10.90 3.90 6.54
N PHE A 10 9.66 4.24 6.18
CA PHE A 10 9.32 4.60 4.79
C PHE A 10 9.97 5.91 4.36
N GLY A 11 10.10 6.88 5.26
CA GLY A 11 10.82 8.13 5.01
C GLY A 11 12.28 7.92 4.62
N ALA A 12 12.99 7.03 5.32
CA ALA A 12 14.36 6.65 4.96
C ALA A 12 14.44 6.00 3.57
N LEU A 13 13.48 5.13 3.23
CA LEU A 13 13.38 4.52 1.89
C LEU A 13 13.10 5.56 0.79
N PHE A 14 12.22 6.54 1.04
CA PHE A 14 11.94 7.62 0.11
C PHE A 14 13.14 8.53 -0.13
N VAL A 15 13.89 8.87 0.93
CA VAL A 15 15.14 9.64 0.79
C VAL A 15 16.16 8.85 -0.02
N GLY A 16 16.33 7.56 0.28
CA GLY A 16 17.19 6.66 -0.50
C GLY A 16 16.80 6.64 -1.98
N TYR A 17 15.52 6.43 -2.29
CA TYR A 17 15.01 6.47 -3.65
C TYR A 17 15.31 7.80 -4.34
N THR A 18 15.05 8.93 -3.68
CA THR A 18 15.23 10.28 -4.26
C THR A 18 16.69 10.56 -4.60
N ILE A 19 17.62 10.17 -3.72
CA ILE A 19 19.06 10.30 -3.97
C ILE A 19 19.46 9.48 -5.20
N TYR A 20 19.05 8.21 -5.27
CA TYR A 20 19.38 7.35 -6.41
C TYR A 20 18.70 7.78 -7.72
N HIS A 21 17.47 8.30 -7.65
CA HIS A 21 16.79 8.91 -8.80
C HIS A 21 17.58 10.10 -9.34
N SER A 22 18.07 10.98 -8.46
CA SER A 22 18.90 12.13 -8.87
C SER A 22 20.26 11.74 -9.42
N LEU A 23 20.85 10.63 -8.96
CA LEU A 23 22.15 10.14 -9.43
C LEU A 23 22.05 9.37 -10.75
N TYR A 24 20.91 8.73 -10.99
CA TYR A 24 20.69 7.79 -12.09
C TYR A 24 19.36 8.01 -12.83
N PRO A 25 19.08 9.23 -13.32
CA PRO A 25 17.76 9.58 -13.85
C PRO A 25 17.34 8.70 -15.04
N GLU A 26 18.27 8.34 -15.94
CA GLU A 26 17.94 7.49 -17.10
C GLU A 26 17.44 6.08 -16.72
N ILE A 27 17.95 5.52 -15.63
CA ILE A 27 17.54 4.19 -15.13
C ILE A 27 16.13 4.24 -14.55
N PHE A 28 15.78 5.33 -13.88
CA PHE A 28 14.47 5.53 -13.26
C PHE A 28 13.40 5.86 -14.31
N HIS A 29 13.78 6.65 -15.33
CA HIS A 29 12.92 6.94 -16.47
C HIS A 29 12.60 5.65 -17.23
N ALA A 30 13.61 4.88 -17.60
CA ALA A 30 13.42 3.59 -18.26
C ALA A 30 12.62 2.61 -17.40
N GLY A 31 12.88 2.54 -16.09
CA GLY A 31 12.16 1.65 -15.16
C GLY A 31 10.67 1.99 -15.03
N SER A 32 10.32 3.28 -14.99
CA SER A 32 8.93 3.75 -14.85
C SER A 32 8.05 3.35 -16.02
N HIS A 33 8.58 3.34 -17.25
CA HIS A 33 7.82 2.98 -18.47
C HIS A 33 7.36 1.53 -18.47
N HIS A 34 8.01 0.67 -17.68
CA HIS A 34 7.58 -0.72 -17.51
C HIS A 34 6.47 -0.85 -16.47
N LEU A 35 6.13 0.20 -15.71
CA LEU A 35 5.04 0.17 -14.75
C LEU A 35 3.72 0.63 -15.38
N SER A 36 2.64 -0.09 -15.07
CA SER A 36 1.32 0.25 -15.62
C SER A 36 0.65 1.34 -14.77
N VAL A 37 0.80 2.60 -15.21
CA VAL A 37 0.16 3.77 -14.58
C VAL A 37 -1.36 3.58 -14.35
N PRO A 38 -2.15 3.02 -15.29
CA PRO A 38 -3.59 2.84 -15.08
C PRO A 38 -3.93 1.88 -13.92
N MET A 39 -3.16 0.79 -13.77
CA MET A 39 -3.35 -0.16 -12.66
C MET A 39 -2.95 0.46 -11.32
N GLY A 40 -1.86 1.25 -11.30
CA GLY A 40 -1.46 2.00 -10.12
C GLY A 40 -2.49 3.06 -9.72
N ALA A 41 -3.03 3.81 -10.68
CA ALA A 41 -4.07 4.81 -10.45
C ALA A 41 -5.37 4.18 -9.94
N PHE A 42 -5.79 3.05 -10.51
CA PHE A 42 -6.93 2.29 -10.01
C PHE A 42 -6.74 1.88 -8.54
N ASN A 43 -5.57 1.35 -8.18
CA ASN A 43 -5.24 1.00 -6.81
C ASN A 43 -5.30 2.20 -5.85
N THR A 44 -4.81 3.37 -6.29
CA THR A 44 -4.90 4.60 -5.50
C THR A 44 -6.35 5.01 -5.25
N VAL A 45 -7.21 4.95 -6.26
CA VAL A 45 -8.65 5.24 -6.09
C VAL A 45 -9.31 4.25 -5.12
N VAL A 46 -8.99 2.96 -5.25
CA VAL A 46 -9.50 1.90 -4.35
C VAL A 46 -9.08 2.14 -2.91
N LEU A 47 -7.83 2.53 -2.66
CA LEU A 47 -7.32 2.80 -1.32
C LEU A 47 -7.90 4.10 -0.72
N LEU A 48 -8.01 5.17 -1.50
CA LEU A 48 -8.68 6.40 -1.07
C LEU A 48 -10.14 6.14 -0.66
N PHE A 49 -10.84 5.32 -1.45
CA PHE A 49 -12.19 4.89 -1.11
C PHE A 49 -12.22 4.03 0.16
N SER A 50 -11.27 3.10 0.31
CA SER A 50 -11.10 2.29 1.52
C SER A 50 -10.87 3.14 2.78
N SER A 51 -10.06 4.19 2.66
CA SER A 51 -9.77 5.16 3.72
C SER A 51 -11.04 5.88 4.14
N PHE A 52 -11.84 6.35 3.17
CA PHE A 52 -13.13 6.96 3.43
C PHE A 52 -14.10 6.00 4.14
N THR A 53 -14.20 4.75 3.69
CA THR A 53 -15.08 3.76 4.34
C THR A 53 -14.60 3.38 5.73
N MET A 54 -13.29 3.39 6.00
CA MET A 54 -12.75 3.20 7.35
C MET A 54 -13.17 4.34 8.29
N ALA A 55 -13.08 5.60 7.83
CA ALA A 55 -13.51 6.76 8.61
C ALA A 55 -15.03 6.72 8.90
N LEU A 56 -15.84 6.31 7.93
CA LEU A 56 -17.27 6.07 8.14
C LEU A 56 -17.52 4.95 9.16
N GLY A 57 -16.73 3.87 9.11
CA GLY A 57 -16.80 2.78 10.08
C GLY A 57 -16.59 3.25 11.51
N ILE A 58 -15.56 4.08 11.75
CA ILE A 58 -15.30 4.70 13.06
C ILE A 58 -16.50 5.56 13.49
N HIS A 59 -16.99 6.42 12.60
CA HIS A 59 -18.13 7.28 12.89
C HIS A 59 -19.38 6.46 13.28
N TYR A 60 -19.69 5.39 12.55
CA TYR A 60 -20.83 4.53 12.86
C TYR A 60 -20.68 3.79 14.19
N VAL A 61 -19.46 3.41 14.60
CA VAL A 61 -19.23 2.89 15.96
C VAL A 61 -19.50 3.96 17.01
N GLN A 62 -19.09 5.21 16.77
CA GLN A 62 -19.32 6.32 17.71
C GLN A 62 -20.81 6.66 17.89
N VAL A 63 -21.63 6.51 16.85
CA VAL A 63 -23.08 6.77 16.92
C VAL A 63 -23.92 5.49 17.16
N ASP A 64 -23.30 4.42 17.66
CA ASP A 64 -23.93 3.11 17.94
C ASP A 64 -24.67 2.46 16.76
N LYS A 65 -24.34 2.84 15.52
CA LYS A 65 -24.86 2.25 14.29
C LYS A 65 -24.07 1.01 13.90
N LYS A 66 -24.27 -0.05 14.67
CA LYS A 66 -23.48 -1.29 14.58
C LYS A 66 -23.52 -1.96 13.20
N LYS A 67 -24.69 -2.01 12.54
CA LYS A 67 -24.81 -2.69 11.23
C LYS A 67 -24.02 -1.94 10.16
N GLU A 68 -24.16 -0.63 10.15
CA GLU A 68 -23.50 0.29 9.24
C GLU A 68 -21.99 0.30 9.46
N ALA A 69 -21.54 0.26 10.72
CA ALA A 69 -20.14 0.09 11.07
C ALA A 69 -19.56 -1.20 10.47
N ILE A 70 -20.25 -2.34 10.64
CA ILE A 70 -19.81 -3.63 10.11
C ILE A 70 -19.73 -3.59 8.58
N ILE A 71 -20.72 -3.02 7.90
CA ILE A 71 -20.72 -2.88 6.44
C ILE A 71 -19.54 -2.02 5.99
N ALA A 72 -19.33 -0.88 6.62
CA ALA A 72 -18.22 0.02 6.28
C ALA A 72 -16.85 -0.65 6.45
N LEU A 73 -16.63 -1.36 7.58
CA LEU A 73 -15.39 -2.10 7.82
C LEU A 73 -15.21 -3.26 6.83
N ALA A 74 -16.29 -3.97 6.47
CA ALA A 74 -16.24 -5.05 5.48
C ALA A 74 -15.88 -4.52 4.09
N VAL A 75 -16.43 -3.37 3.69
CA VAL A 75 -16.06 -2.70 2.43
C VAL A 75 -14.59 -2.30 2.45
N THR A 76 -14.08 -1.74 3.55
CA THR A 76 -12.66 -1.40 3.70
C THR A 76 -11.76 -2.61 3.46
N VAL A 77 -12.09 -3.77 4.04
CA VAL A 77 -11.35 -5.04 3.84
C VAL A 77 -11.45 -5.51 2.39
N LEU A 78 -12.62 -5.41 1.76
CA LEU A 78 -12.78 -5.80 0.36
C LEU A 78 -11.91 -4.94 -0.58
N CYS A 79 -11.81 -3.64 -0.32
CA CYS A 79 -10.92 -2.75 -1.06
C CYS A 79 -9.44 -3.13 -0.85
N ALA A 80 -9.04 -3.48 0.38
CA ALA A 80 -7.70 -3.97 0.67
C ALA A 80 -7.35 -5.24 -0.13
N LEU A 81 -8.27 -6.20 -0.18
CA LEU A 81 -8.08 -7.43 -0.95
C LEU A 81 -8.01 -7.15 -2.45
N THR A 82 -8.85 -6.22 -2.95
CA THR A 82 -8.81 -5.79 -4.34
C THR A 82 -7.44 -5.22 -4.70
N PHE A 83 -6.89 -4.35 -3.85
CA PHE A 83 -5.53 -3.81 -4.00
C PHE A 83 -4.48 -4.94 -4.10
N MET A 84 -4.55 -5.92 -3.19
CA MET A 84 -3.62 -7.05 -3.19
C MET A 84 -3.74 -7.92 -4.44
N VAL A 85 -4.95 -8.13 -4.96
CA VAL A 85 -5.18 -8.90 -6.20
C VAL A 85 -4.58 -8.19 -7.41
N VAL A 86 -4.82 -6.87 -7.55
CA VAL A 86 -4.22 -6.09 -8.65
C VAL A 86 -2.69 -6.16 -8.57
N LYS A 87 -2.13 -6.03 -7.37
CA LYS A 87 -0.68 -6.14 -7.15
C LYS A 87 -0.13 -7.53 -7.47
N TYR A 88 -0.85 -8.58 -7.13
CA TYR A 88 -0.48 -9.94 -7.48
C TYR A 88 -0.37 -10.12 -9.00
N PHE A 89 -1.33 -9.62 -9.78
CA PHE A 89 -1.26 -9.68 -11.24
C PHE A 89 -0.09 -8.86 -11.80
N GLU A 90 0.15 -7.67 -11.25
CA GLU A 90 1.29 -6.83 -11.65
C GLU A 90 2.62 -7.53 -11.36
N TYR A 91 2.78 -8.13 -10.18
CA TYR A 91 4.00 -8.84 -9.79
C TYR A 91 4.23 -10.08 -10.66
N THR A 92 3.20 -10.90 -10.86
CA THR A 92 3.29 -12.09 -11.71
C THR A 92 3.69 -11.71 -13.13
N SER A 93 3.10 -10.65 -13.70
CA SER A 93 3.55 -10.12 -15.00
C SER A 93 5.03 -9.73 -14.99
N LYS A 94 5.51 -9.02 -13.95
CA LYS A 94 6.94 -8.62 -13.86
C LYS A 94 7.90 -9.79 -13.69
N ILE A 95 7.48 -10.83 -12.97
CA ILE A 95 8.25 -12.08 -12.81
C ILE A 95 8.37 -12.80 -14.15
N HIS A 96 7.28 -12.91 -14.92
CA HIS A 96 7.30 -13.52 -16.25
C HIS A 96 8.16 -12.75 -17.25
N HIS A 97 8.27 -11.43 -17.11
CA HIS A 97 9.16 -10.59 -17.92
C HIS A 97 10.61 -10.54 -17.39
N GLY A 98 10.98 -11.35 -16.38
CA GLY A 98 12.36 -11.45 -15.89
C GLY A 98 12.89 -10.21 -15.17
N LEU A 99 12.02 -9.31 -14.71
CA LEU A 99 12.38 -8.03 -14.09
C LEU A 99 12.62 -8.14 -12.58
N LEU A 100 13.02 -9.32 -12.11
CA LEU A 100 13.29 -9.58 -10.69
C LEU A 100 14.54 -8.83 -10.20
N PRO A 101 14.61 -8.45 -8.91
CA PRO A 101 15.72 -7.66 -8.40
C PRO A 101 17.02 -8.47 -8.27
N GLY A 102 18.15 -7.77 -8.39
CA GLY A 102 19.49 -8.32 -8.12
C GLY A 102 19.91 -9.43 -9.10
N LYS A 103 20.41 -10.55 -8.57
CA LYS A 103 20.96 -11.67 -9.37
C LYS A 103 19.91 -12.40 -10.21
N PHE A 104 18.62 -12.15 -9.98
CA PHE A 104 17.52 -12.79 -10.69
C PHE A 104 16.98 -11.92 -11.84
N PHE A 105 17.60 -10.76 -12.10
CA PHE A 105 17.29 -9.94 -13.27
C PHE A 105 17.75 -10.66 -14.53
N THR A 106 16.80 -11.16 -15.31
CA THR A 106 17.03 -11.95 -16.53
C THR A 106 16.49 -11.28 -17.79
N ASN A 107 15.90 -10.08 -17.64
CA ASN A 107 15.36 -9.34 -18.77
C ASN A 107 16.48 -8.87 -19.71
N THR A 108 16.44 -9.34 -20.96
CA THR A 108 17.41 -9.03 -22.02
C THR A 108 17.19 -7.67 -22.69
N GLU A 109 15.99 -7.09 -22.62
CA GLU A 109 15.66 -5.79 -23.21
C GLU A 109 16.23 -4.60 -22.41
N MET A 110 16.45 -4.81 -21.11
CA MET A 110 17.09 -3.82 -20.22
C MET A 110 18.55 -4.16 -19.88
N ALA A 111 19.12 -5.19 -20.51
CA ALA A 111 20.50 -5.62 -20.24
C ALA A 111 21.53 -4.52 -20.58
N ASP A 112 21.21 -3.64 -21.53
CA ASP A 112 22.04 -2.50 -21.94
C ASP A 112 22.05 -1.35 -20.91
N ILE A 113 21.05 -1.29 -20.03
CA ILE A 113 20.93 -0.25 -19.00
C ILE A 113 21.63 -0.74 -17.73
N LYS A 114 22.88 -0.30 -17.52
CA LYS A 114 23.62 -0.55 -16.27
C LYS A 114 22.77 -0.18 -15.07
N ASN A 115 22.67 -1.07 -14.08
CA ASN A 115 21.91 -0.88 -12.83
C ASN A 115 20.37 -0.85 -12.95
N ALA A 116 19.75 -1.27 -14.06
CA ALA A 116 18.29 -1.41 -14.15
C ALA A 116 17.69 -2.28 -13.02
N ALA A 117 18.40 -3.33 -12.60
CA ALA A 117 18.04 -4.18 -11.47
C ALA A 117 17.91 -3.43 -10.12
N MET A 118 18.53 -2.25 -9.99
CA MET A 118 18.48 -1.42 -8.78
C MET A 118 17.12 -0.71 -8.64
N PHE A 119 16.56 -0.20 -9.74
CA PHE A 119 15.20 0.36 -9.76
C PHE A 119 14.17 -0.69 -9.33
N PHE A 120 14.23 -1.88 -9.91
CA PHE A 120 13.35 -2.98 -9.52
C PHE A 120 13.60 -3.43 -8.07
N GLY A 121 14.84 -3.34 -7.57
CA GLY A 121 15.15 -3.53 -6.15
C GLY A 121 14.37 -2.58 -5.23
N PHE A 122 14.43 -1.28 -5.50
CA PHE A 122 13.63 -0.28 -4.76
C PHE A 122 12.13 -0.52 -4.92
N TYR A 123 11.66 -0.76 -6.16
CA TYR A 123 10.27 -1.05 -6.44
C TYR A 123 9.78 -2.22 -5.57
N PHE A 124 10.40 -3.40 -5.64
CA PHE A 124 9.97 -4.59 -4.92
C PHE A 124 10.08 -4.46 -3.39
N VAL A 125 11.11 -3.80 -2.88
CA VAL A 125 11.26 -3.58 -1.43
C VAL A 125 10.20 -2.62 -0.92
N MET A 126 10.03 -1.46 -1.56
CA MET A 126 9.07 -0.44 -1.11
C MET A 126 7.63 -0.92 -1.25
N THR A 127 7.26 -1.50 -2.40
CA THR A 127 5.92 -2.03 -2.65
C THR A 127 5.65 -3.32 -1.86
N GLY A 128 6.67 -4.17 -1.65
CA GLY A 128 6.55 -5.40 -0.89
C GLY A 128 6.35 -5.17 0.61
N ILE A 129 7.14 -4.27 1.22
CA ILE A 129 6.92 -3.84 2.61
C ILE A 129 5.56 -3.16 2.73
N HIS A 130 5.18 -2.29 1.80
CA HIS A 130 3.85 -1.69 1.85
C HIS A 130 2.73 -2.74 1.76
N GLY A 131 2.83 -3.71 0.84
CA GLY A 131 1.86 -4.79 0.69
C GLY A 131 1.72 -5.66 1.95
N SER A 132 2.82 -5.92 2.68
CA SER A 132 2.74 -6.62 3.96
C SER A 132 1.99 -5.81 5.02
N HIS A 133 2.19 -4.49 5.07
CA HIS A 133 1.43 -3.60 5.96
C HIS A 133 -0.06 -3.58 5.64
N VAL A 134 -0.43 -3.56 4.36
CA VAL A 134 -1.83 -3.66 3.91
C VAL A 134 -2.46 -4.98 4.38
N LEU A 135 -1.75 -6.10 4.27
CA LEU A 135 -2.25 -7.40 4.75
C LEU A 135 -2.44 -7.42 6.27
N ILE A 136 -1.46 -6.91 7.02
CA ILE A 136 -1.55 -6.80 8.49
C ILE A 136 -2.72 -5.89 8.87
N GLY A 137 -2.87 -4.74 8.21
CA GLY A 137 -3.95 -3.79 8.45
C GLY A 137 -5.33 -4.39 8.15
N ALA A 138 -5.47 -5.15 7.06
CA ALA A 138 -6.70 -5.86 6.75
C ALA A 138 -7.04 -6.88 7.84
N GLY A 139 -6.04 -7.60 8.36
CA GLY A 139 -6.19 -8.51 9.50
C GLY A 139 -6.65 -7.79 10.78
N LEU A 140 -6.08 -6.62 11.07
CA LEU A 140 -6.47 -5.79 12.22
C LEU A 140 -7.90 -5.24 12.06
N ILE A 141 -8.31 -4.85 10.85
CA ILE A 141 -9.67 -4.40 10.56
C ILE A 141 -10.67 -5.55 10.77
N ILE A 142 -10.35 -6.75 10.29
CA ILE A 142 -11.17 -7.95 10.54
C ILE A 142 -11.29 -8.21 12.05
N TRP A 143 -10.19 -8.09 12.79
CA TRP A 143 -10.18 -8.27 14.24
C TRP A 143 -11.09 -7.26 14.97
N VAL A 144 -11.02 -5.97 14.66
CA VAL A 144 -11.93 -4.97 15.27
C VAL A 144 -13.36 -5.15 14.80
N MET A 145 -13.59 -5.55 13.55
CA MET A 145 -14.92 -5.87 13.02
C MET A 145 -15.57 -7.02 13.82
N ILE A 146 -14.82 -8.08 14.14
CA ILE A 146 -15.31 -9.17 15.00
C ILE A 146 -15.68 -8.65 16.39
N LYS A 147 -14.89 -7.74 16.97
CA LYS A 147 -15.19 -7.13 18.28
C LYS A 147 -16.45 -6.27 18.25
N VAL A 148 -16.67 -5.50 17.18
CA VAL A 148 -17.90 -4.76 16.95
C VAL A 148 -19.09 -5.71 16.84
N ILE A 149 -18.96 -6.83 16.11
CA ILE A 149 -19.99 -7.88 15.99
C ILE A 149 -20.33 -8.49 17.36
N LYS A 150 -19.32 -8.75 18.20
CA LYS A 150 -19.53 -9.26 19.57
C LYS A 150 -20.10 -8.22 20.54
N GLY A 151 -20.08 -6.93 20.18
CA GLY A 151 -20.51 -5.84 21.06
C GLY A 151 -19.50 -5.50 22.15
N GLU A 152 -18.27 -6.00 22.06
CA GLU A 152 -17.15 -5.65 22.95
C GLU A 152 -16.68 -4.20 22.73
N VAL A 153 -16.99 -3.64 21.56
CA VAL A 153 -16.71 -2.27 21.16
C VAL A 153 -18.05 -1.60 20.85
N ASN A 154 -18.30 -0.46 21.49
CA ASN A 154 -19.51 0.35 21.38
C ASN A 154 -19.13 1.84 21.46
N SER A 155 -20.11 2.75 21.45
CA SER A 155 -19.86 4.20 21.57
C SER A 155 -19.07 4.62 22.81
N SER A 156 -19.14 3.85 23.90
CA SER A 156 -18.38 4.11 25.13
C SER A 156 -16.93 3.61 25.05
N TYR A 157 -16.60 2.74 24.10
CA TYR A 157 -15.26 2.14 23.96
C TYR A 157 -14.92 1.86 22.49
N TYR A 158 -14.75 2.92 21.69
CA TYR A 158 -14.38 2.85 20.27
C TYR A 158 -12.87 2.97 20.00
N THR A 159 -12.06 3.21 21.02
CA THR A 159 -10.61 3.42 20.91
C THR A 159 -9.86 2.34 20.10
N PRO A 160 -10.17 1.03 20.20
CA PRO A 160 -9.51 0.03 19.37
C PRO A 160 -9.77 0.21 17.87
N VAL A 161 -10.99 0.61 17.47
CA VAL A 161 -11.37 0.83 16.07
C VAL A 161 -10.66 2.07 15.54
N GLU A 162 -10.59 3.14 16.34
CA GLU A 162 -9.86 4.35 16.00
C GLU A 162 -8.35 4.09 15.85
N GLY A 163 -7.74 3.33 16.76
CA GLY A 163 -6.32 2.98 16.67
C GLY A 163 -5.98 2.18 15.40
N VAL A 164 -6.83 1.22 15.03
CA VAL A 164 -6.68 0.48 13.76
C VAL A 164 -6.96 1.37 12.56
N GLY A 165 -7.92 2.29 12.65
CA GLY A 165 -8.21 3.27 11.61
C GLY A 165 -7.02 4.19 11.33
N LEU A 166 -6.39 4.73 12.38
CA LEU A 166 -5.18 5.55 12.26
C LEU A 166 -4.04 4.78 11.59
N PHE A 167 -3.85 3.50 11.93
CA PHE A 167 -2.89 2.65 11.23
C PHE A 167 -3.24 2.52 9.74
N TRP A 168 -4.51 2.25 9.41
CA TRP A 168 -4.96 2.11 8.02
C TRP A 168 -4.75 3.39 7.20
N HIS A 169 -5.10 4.56 7.76
CA HIS A 169 -4.91 5.84 7.09
C HIS A 169 -3.43 6.17 6.85
N VAL A 170 -2.54 5.78 7.77
CA VAL A 170 -1.09 5.95 7.57
C VAL A 170 -0.58 5.05 6.45
N VAL A 171 -1.03 3.79 6.39
CA VAL A 171 -0.69 2.87 5.30
C VAL A 171 -1.15 3.44 3.96
N ASP A 172 -2.39 3.91 3.86
CA ASP A 172 -2.94 4.56 2.66
C ASP A 172 -2.13 5.81 2.25
N LEU A 173 -1.81 6.68 3.21
CA LEU A 173 -0.98 7.87 2.97
C LEU A 173 0.38 7.51 2.37
N ILE A 174 1.03 6.44 2.86
CA ILE A 174 2.31 5.96 2.30
C ILE A 174 2.14 5.57 0.83
N TRP A 175 1.03 4.93 0.45
CA TRP A 175 0.76 4.57 -0.94
C TRP A 175 0.58 5.80 -1.83
N ILE A 176 -0.14 6.82 -1.35
CA ILE A 176 -0.37 8.07 -2.07
C ILE A 176 0.96 8.75 -2.47
N TYR A 177 2.01 8.63 -1.65
CA TYR A 177 3.35 9.12 -2.01
C TYR A 177 4.12 8.14 -2.89
N LEU A 178 4.00 6.83 -2.62
CA LEU A 178 4.72 5.81 -3.35
C LEU A 178 4.28 5.71 -4.82
N PHE A 179 2.97 5.85 -5.11
CA PHE A 179 2.44 5.75 -6.46
C PHE A 179 3.04 6.81 -7.41
N PRO A 180 2.94 8.12 -7.16
CA PRO A 180 3.54 9.12 -8.04
C PRO A 180 5.05 8.95 -8.15
N LEU A 181 5.72 8.66 -7.04
CA LEU A 181 7.17 8.53 -6.99
C LEU A 181 7.68 7.38 -7.86
N LEU A 182 7.00 6.22 -7.88
CA LEU A 182 7.41 5.08 -8.72
C LEU A 182 6.83 5.11 -10.14
N TYR A 183 5.59 5.57 -10.32
CA TYR A 183 4.84 5.42 -11.57
C TYR A 183 4.82 6.69 -12.44
N LEU A 184 4.96 7.88 -11.85
CA LEU A 184 4.84 9.16 -12.58
C LEU A 184 6.18 9.90 -12.66
N VAL A 185 6.98 9.85 -11.61
CA VAL A 185 8.33 10.43 -11.56
C VAL A 185 9.33 9.40 -12.08
N GLY A 186 9.16 9.07 -13.35
CA GLY A 186 10.14 8.37 -14.17
C GLY A 186 11.16 9.35 -14.71
#